data_AF-B8C507-F1
#
_entry.id   AF-B8C507-F1
#
_cell.length_a   1.000
_cell.length_b   1.000
_cell.length_c   1.000
_cell.angle_alpha   90.00
_cell.angle_beta   90.00
_cell.angle_gamma   90.00
#
_symmetry.space_group_name_H-M   'P 1'
#
loop_
_entity.id
_entity.type
_entity.pdbx_description
1 polymer ?
#
loop_
_entity_poly.entity_id
_entity_poly.type
_entity_poly.pdbx_seq_one_letter_code
_entity_poly.pdbx_strand_id
1 'polypeptide(L)'
;GWWSYEWCHNEHVRQFHVGIKEGGKNGGSYEGPIIKQTFDHGDMCDEVGSPRQISVELSCAKQWELMDIKEDSTCHYLIDVGVPELCQHP
;
A
#
# COMPACT_ATOMS: atom_id res chain seq x y z
N GLY A 1 -1.75 -14.84 1.44
CA GLY A 1 -2.32 -14.78 0.07
C GLY A 1 -1.33 -15.37 -0.92
N TRP A 2 -1.69 -15.44 -2.21
CA TRP A 2 -0.80 -15.89 -3.30
C TRP A 2 0.24 -14.82 -3.71
N TRP A 3 -0.11 -13.56 -3.51
CA TRP A 3 0.75 -12.41 -3.79
C TRP A 3 1.47 -11.91 -2.53
N SER A 4 2.71 -11.46 -2.74
CA SER A 4 3.54 -10.71 -1.81
C SER A 4 3.77 -9.31 -2.36
N TYR A 5 3.97 -8.35 -1.46
CA TYR A 5 4.05 -6.93 -1.78
C TYR A 5 5.27 -6.30 -1.11
N GLU A 6 5.91 -5.37 -1.82
CA GLU A 6 7.00 -4.54 -1.32
C GLU A 6 6.69 -3.10 -1.69
N TRP A 7 6.79 -2.21 -0.70
CA TRP A 7 6.75 -0.77 -0.91
C TRP A 7 8.06 -0.18 -0.40
N CYS A 8 8.77 0.51 -1.29
CA CYS A 8 9.95 1.29 -1.00
C CYS A 8 9.59 2.77 -1.17
N HIS A 9 9.57 3.52 -0.06
CA HIS A 9 9.18 4.93 -0.04
C HIS A 9 9.96 5.76 -1.08
N ASN A 10 9.23 6.45 -1.98
CA ASN A 10 9.77 7.26 -3.07
C ASN A 10 10.59 6.50 -4.13
N GLU A 11 10.51 5.18 -4.17
CA GLU A 11 11.22 4.37 -5.16
C GLU A 11 10.23 3.57 -6.00
N HIS A 12 9.59 2.55 -5.41
CA HIS A 12 8.67 1.67 -6.13
C HIS A 12 7.66 0.98 -5.22
N VAL A 13 6.59 0.49 -5.86
CA VAL A 13 5.75 -0.58 -5.33
C VAL A 13 5.93 -1.80 -6.24
N ARG A 14 6.09 -2.98 -5.65
CA ARG A 14 6.21 -4.25 -6.37
C ARG A 14 5.24 -5.30 -5.83
N GLN A 15 4.71 -6.09 -6.75
CA GLN A 15 3.96 -7.30 -6.48
C GLN A 15 4.76 -8.50 -7.01
N PHE A 16 4.90 -9.57 -6.22
CA PHE A 16 5.69 -10.76 -6.56
C PHE A 16 5.19 -12.00 -5.81
N HIS A 17 5.72 -13.19 -6.15
CA HIS A 17 5.41 -14.43 -5.43
C HIS A 17 6.55 -14.81 -4.50
N VAL A 18 6.24 -15.12 -3.24
CA VAL A 18 7.18 -15.68 -2.26
C VAL A 18 6.55 -16.88 -1.57
N GLY A 19 7.37 -17.88 -1.23
CA GLY A 19 6.98 -18.95 -0.31
C GLY A 19 6.67 -18.37 1.08
N ILE A 20 5.55 -18.78 1.67
CA ILE A 20 4.98 -18.14 2.87
C ILE A 20 5.98 -18.15 4.04
N LYS A 21 6.25 -16.96 4.60
CA LYS A 21 6.60 -16.78 6.02
C LYS A 21 5.48 -15.96 6.66
N GLU A 22 4.92 -16.47 7.75
CA GLU A 22 3.79 -15.83 8.42
C GLU A 22 4.17 -14.49 9.04
N GLY A 23 3.34 -13.47 8.79
CA GLY A 23 3.34 -12.19 9.50
C GLY A 23 1.88 -11.80 9.77
N GLY A 24 1.54 -11.61 11.04
CA GLY A 24 0.16 -11.34 11.48
C GLY A 24 -0.29 -9.91 11.15
N LYS A 25 -1.54 -9.76 10.70
CA LYS A 25 -2.20 -8.46 10.53
C LYS A 25 -2.69 -7.95 11.89
N ASN A 26 -2.20 -6.80 12.35
CA ASN A 26 -2.86 -6.04 13.43
C ASN A 26 -3.52 -4.80 12.84
N GLY A 27 -4.76 -4.96 12.35
CA GLY A 27 -5.57 -3.84 11.87
C GLY A 27 -6.11 -3.01 13.03
N GLY A 28 -5.47 -1.87 13.33
CA GLY A 28 -6.04 -0.81 14.16
C GLY A 28 -6.48 0.36 13.28
N SER A 29 -7.72 0.84 13.47
CA SER A 29 -8.22 2.07 12.85
C SER A 29 -7.75 3.26 13.68
N TYR A 30 -6.85 4.08 13.14
CA TYR A 30 -6.40 5.33 13.75
C TYR A 30 -6.94 6.50 12.93
N GLU A 31 -7.63 7.45 13.58
CA GLU A 31 -8.05 8.71 12.96
C GLU A 31 -6.85 9.68 12.95
N GLY A 32 -6.53 10.26 11.79
CA GLY A 32 -5.40 11.17 11.61
C GLY A 32 -5.24 11.63 10.16
N PRO A 33 -4.28 12.53 9.86
CA PRO A 33 -4.01 12.97 8.50
C PRO A 33 -3.48 11.82 7.64
N ILE A 34 -4.07 11.65 6.44
CA ILE A 34 -3.61 10.68 5.44
C ILE A 34 -2.69 11.39 4.47
N ILE A 35 -1.44 10.95 4.40
CA ILE A 35 -0.48 11.42 3.38
C ILE A 35 -0.54 10.47 2.19
N LYS A 36 -0.67 11.01 0.98
CA LYS A 36 -0.80 10.21 -0.25
C LYS A 36 0.47 10.27 -1.08
N GLN A 37 0.94 9.10 -1.49
CA GLN A 37 1.96 8.92 -2.51
C GLN A 37 1.37 8.16 -3.69
N THR A 38 1.59 8.64 -4.91
CA THR A 38 1.06 8.00 -6.13
C THR A 38 2.19 7.51 -7.01
N PHE A 39 2.04 6.29 -7.53
CA PHE A 39 2.88 5.72 -8.59
C PHE A 39 1.97 5.37 -9.77
N ASP A 40 2.24 5.94 -10.94
CA ASP A 40 1.33 5.94 -12.08
C ASP A 40 1.96 5.44 -13.40
N HIS A 41 3.21 4.99 -13.34
CA HIS A 41 3.98 4.47 -14.48
C HIS A 41 4.10 2.94 -14.42
N GLY A 42 3.02 2.25 -14.04
CA GLY A 42 2.98 0.78 -14.02
C GLY A 42 2.83 0.15 -15.41
N ASP A 43 2.79 -1.18 -15.44
CA ASP A 43 2.54 -1.92 -16.68
C ASP A 43 1.17 -1.60 -17.27
N MET A 44 1.07 -1.63 -18.61
CA MET A 44 -0.20 -1.40 -19.31
C MET A 44 -1.28 -2.39 -18.86
N CYS A 45 -2.43 -1.85 -18.48
CA CYS A 45 -3.63 -2.59 -18.14
C CYS A 45 -4.42 -2.90 -19.41
N ASP A 46 -4.75 -4.17 -19.65
CA ASP A 46 -5.47 -4.59 -20.85
C ASP A 46 -6.96 -4.21 -20.78
N GLU A 47 -7.53 -4.16 -19.57
CA GLU A 47 -8.94 -3.87 -19.33
C GLU A 47 -9.29 -2.39 -19.54
N VAL A 48 -8.40 -1.49 -19.11
CA VAL A 48 -8.62 -0.03 -19.14
C VAL A 48 -7.85 0.63 -20.30
N GLY A 49 -6.79 -0.02 -20.80
CA GLY A 49 -5.94 0.50 -21.87
C GLY A 49 -4.95 1.58 -21.41
N SER A 50 -4.76 1.76 -20.10
CA SER A 50 -3.84 2.72 -19.48
C SER A 50 -2.83 2.02 -18.58
N PRO A 51 -1.69 2.65 -18.22
CA PRO A 51 -0.79 2.13 -17.19
C PRO A 51 -1.53 1.86 -15.88
N ARG A 52 -1.18 0.75 -15.21
CA ARG A 52 -1.60 0.49 -13.83
C ARG A 52 -1.09 1.59 -12.92
N GLN A 53 -1.89 1.94 -11.92
CA GLN A 53 -1.59 2.99 -10.97
C GLN A 53 -1.78 2.49 -9.54
N ILE A 54 -1.10 3.10 -8.59
CA ILE A 54 -1.27 2.79 -7.18
C ILE A 54 -1.14 4.05 -6.33
N SER A 55 -2.08 4.19 -5.39
CA SER A 55 -2.03 5.17 -4.32
C SER A 55 -1.60 4.49 -3.02
N VAL A 56 -0.62 5.07 -2.33
CA VAL A 56 -0.16 4.65 -1.02
C VAL A 56 -0.63 5.70 -0.02
N GLU A 57 -1.49 5.29 0.90
CA GLU A 57 -1.99 6.07 2.02
C GLU A 57 -1.13 5.76 3.25
N LEU A 58 -0.44 6.78 3.76
CA LEU A 58 0.31 6.69 5.01
C LEU A 58 -0.61 7.10 6.16
N SER A 59 -0.86 6.16 7.05
CA SER A 59 -1.75 6.32 8.20
C SER A 59 -0.97 6.15 9.50
N CYS A 60 -1.41 6.78 10.58
CA CYS A 60 -0.85 6.52 11.91
C CYS A 60 -1.00 5.03 12.29
N ALA A 61 0.06 4.41 12.80
CA ALA A 61 0.03 3.07 13.38
C ALA A 61 1.10 2.89 14.48
N LYS A 62 1.11 1.76 15.19
CA LYS A 62 2.10 1.50 16.26
C LYS A 62 3.50 1.20 15.74
N GLN A 63 3.60 0.63 14.54
CA GLN A 63 4.83 0.21 13.91
C GLN A 63 4.74 0.39 12.38
N TRP A 64 5.88 0.33 11.70
CA TRP A 64 5.94 0.29 10.24
C TRP A 64 5.38 -1.03 9.73
N GLU A 65 4.21 -1.00 9.09
CA GLU A 65 3.58 -2.20 8.55
C GLU A 65 2.65 -1.92 7.36
N LEU A 66 2.53 -2.89 6.44
CA LEU A 66 1.50 -2.87 5.40
C LEU A 66 0.17 -3.30 6.02
N MET A 67 -0.72 -2.34 6.24
CA MET A 67 -2.00 -2.53 6.94
C MET A 67 -3.03 -3.20 6.03
N ASP A 68 -3.22 -2.62 4.84
CA ASP A 68 -4.15 -3.13 3.84
C ASP A 68 -3.63 -2.95 2.42
N ILE A 69 -4.14 -3.79 1.53
CA ILE A 69 -3.94 -3.66 0.10
C ILE A 69 -5.17 -4.14 -0.64
N LYS A 70 -5.69 -3.29 -1.53
CA LYS A 70 -6.87 -3.59 -2.34
C LYS A 70 -6.75 -2.97 -3.73
N GLU A 71 -7.54 -3.51 -4.64
CA GLU A 71 -7.85 -2.86 -5.92
C GLU A 71 -9.17 -2.12 -5.71
N ASP A 72 -9.10 -0.78 -5.65
CA ASP A 72 -10.27 0.06 -5.38
C ASP A 72 -11.02 0.45 -6.67
N SER A 73 -10.35 0.36 -7.82
CA SER A 73 -10.93 0.36 -9.17
C SER A 73 -10.04 -0.41 -10.12
N THR A 74 -10.56 -0.83 -11.28
CA THR A 74 -9.83 -1.68 -12.22
C THR A 74 -8.45 -1.10 -12.55
N CYS A 75 -7.39 -1.86 -12.25
CA CYS A 75 -5.99 -1.46 -12.45
C CYS A 75 -5.50 -0.23 -11.66
N HIS A 76 -6.26 0.22 -10.67
CA HIS A 76 -5.79 1.14 -9.64
C HIS A 76 -5.81 0.43 -8.29
N TYR A 77 -4.66 0.45 -7.63
CA TYR A 77 -4.47 -0.20 -6.34
C TYR A 77 -4.40 0.87 -5.25
N LEU A 78 -4.79 0.48 -4.03
CA LEU A 78 -4.63 1.25 -2.82
C LEU A 78 -3.87 0.41 -1.79
N ILE A 79 -2.76 0.95 -1.26
CA ILE A 79 -2.04 0.40 -0.11
C ILE A 79 -2.21 1.35 1.07
N ASP A 80 -2.53 0.81 2.24
CA ASP A 80 -2.45 1.51 3.51
C ASP A 80 -1.19 1.06 4.27
N VAL A 81 -0.34 2.02 4.62
CA VAL A 81 0.92 1.80 5.34
C VAL A 81 0.84 2.50 6.69
N GLY A 82 1.04 1.73 7.75
CA GLY A 82 1.18 2.23 9.10
C GLY A 82 2.53 2.93 9.31
N VAL A 83 2.50 4.16 9.82
CA VAL A 83 3.68 5.00 10.09
C VAL A 83 3.62 5.54 11.53
N PRO A 84 4.51 5.12 12.44
CA PRO A 84 4.52 5.55 13.85
C PRO A 84 4.67 7.06 14.06
N GLU A 85 5.43 7.72 13.19
CA GLU A 85 5.76 9.13 13.30
C GLU A 85 4.53 10.02 13.03
N LEU A 86 3.55 9.54 12.26
CA LEU A 86 2.30 10.27 12.00
C LEU A 86 1.38 10.32 13.23
N CYS A 87 1.59 9.45 14.23
CA CYS A 87 0.82 9.46 15.47
C CYS A 87 1.25 10.56 16.46
N GLN A 88 2.39 11.21 16.21
CA GLN A 88 2.98 12.21 17.12
C GLN A 88 2.49 13.64 16.86
N HIS A 89 1.52 13.82 15.96
CA HIS A 89 0.98 15.13 15.62
C HIS A 89 -0.53 15.18 15.93
N PRO A 90 -1.03 16.21 16.65
CA PRO A 90 -2.46 16.44 16.82
C PRO A 90 -3.16 16.75 15.50
#